data_AF-A0A653DB16-F1
#
_entry.id   AF-A0A653DB16-F1
#
_cell.length_a   1.000
_cell.length_b   1.000
_cell.length_c   1.000
_cell.angle_alpha   90.00
_cell.angle_beta   90.00
_cell.angle_gamma   90.00
#
_symmetry.space_group_name_H-M   'P 1'
#
loop_
_entity.id
_entity.type
_entity.pdbx_description
1 polymer ?
#
loop_
_entity_poly.entity_id
_entity_poly.type
_entity_poly.pdbx_seq_one_letter_code
_entity_poly.pdbx_strand_id
1 'polypeptide(L)'
;MNDYKYHYLFTTFDMETLDLEDFKYNFVNMTAFRIVDIDDLHVKELLRGISKFQTNTDVHPINSSFIKAEAAFMYDSVFVFAVGLQTLDQSHTLKIPNVSCDKEHSWDGGLSLINYINAV
;
A
#
# COMPACT_ATOMS: atom_id res chain seq x y z
N MET A 1 -10.41 -20.63 26.16
CA MET A 1 -9.17 -20.07 25.55
C MET A 1 -9.46 -18.81 24.73
N ASN A 2 -10.72 -18.57 24.31
CA ASN A 2 -11.22 -17.27 23.84
C ASN A 2 -12.35 -16.83 24.78
N ASP A 3 -12.07 -15.98 25.77
CA ASP A 3 -13.05 -15.43 26.72
C ASP A 3 -12.63 -14.02 27.12
N TYR A 4 -13.49 -13.25 27.78
CA TYR A 4 -13.32 -11.82 28.09
C TYR A 4 -12.04 -11.46 28.88
N LYS A 5 -11.39 -12.46 29.49
CA LYS A 5 -10.13 -12.29 30.25
C LYS A 5 -8.90 -12.14 29.37
N TYR A 6 -9.00 -12.47 28.09
CA TYR A 6 -7.87 -12.45 27.16
C TYR A 6 -7.85 -11.18 26.33
N HIS A 7 -6.65 -10.71 26.06
CA HIS A 7 -6.37 -9.53 25.24
C HIS A 7 -5.42 -9.95 24.12
N TYR A 8 -5.83 -9.73 22.87
CA TYR A 8 -5.02 -10.05 21.69
C TYR A 8 -4.57 -8.77 21.02
N LEU A 9 -3.27 -8.70 20.74
CA LEU A 9 -2.68 -7.70 19.88
C LEU A 9 -2.33 -8.36 18.55
N PHE A 10 -2.99 -7.90 17.48
CA PHE A 10 -2.70 -8.33 16.13
C PHE A 10 -1.64 -7.42 15.51
N THR A 11 -0.61 -8.04 14.95
CA THR A 11 0.48 -7.34 14.26
C THR A 11 0.23 -7.19 12.76
N THR A 12 -0.85 -7.77 12.24
CA THR A 12 -1.27 -7.58 10.85
C THR A 12 -1.99 -6.24 10.68
N PHE A 13 -1.77 -5.59 9.53
CA PHE A 13 -2.52 -4.40 9.11
C PHE A 13 -3.83 -4.74 8.42
N ASP A 14 -4.02 -6.00 8.02
CA ASP A 14 -5.15 -6.48 7.23
C ASP A 14 -6.26 -7.07 8.12
N MET A 15 -6.41 -6.56 9.34
CA MET A 15 -7.35 -7.09 10.33
C MET A 15 -8.81 -7.09 9.83
N GLU A 16 -9.16 -6.07 9.04
CA GLU A 16 -10.47 -5.90 8.40
C GLU A 16 -10.78 -6.94 7.30
N THR A 17 -9.77 -7.70 6.86
CA THR A 17 -9.94 -8.77 5.87
C THR A 17 -10.25 -10.12 6.50
N LEU A 18 -10.12 -10.24 7.83
CA LEU A 18 -10.32 -11.47 8.56
C LEU A 18 -11.78 -11.61 9.00
N ASP A 19 -12.29 -12.84 8.96
CA ASP A 19 -13.56 -13.15 9.59
C ASP A 19 -13.39 -13.26 11.11
N LEU A 20 -14.15 -12.45 11.84
CA LEU A 20 -14.09 -12.34 13.30
C LEU A 20 -15.36 -12.82 13.99
N GLU A 21 -16.25 -13.51 13.27
CA GLU A 21 -17.52 -13.99 13.82
C GLU A 21 -17.31 -14.83 15.09
N ASP A 22 -16.32 -15.72 15.09
CA ASP A 22 -15.99 -16.58 16.23
C ASP A 22 -15.49 -15.83 17.47
N PHE A 23 -14.94 -14.63 17.30
CA PHE A 23 -14.43 -13.80 18.42
C PHE A 23 -15.48 -12.81 18.92
N LYS A 24 -16.42 -12.41 18.05
CA LYS A 24 -17.46 -11.43 18.33
C LYS A 24 -18.33 -11.80 19.54
N TYR A 25 -18.63 -13.07 19.72
CA TYR A 25 -19.52 -13.54 20.79
C TYR A 25 -18.81 -13.86 22.11
N ASN A 26 -17.48 -13.87 22.12
CA ASN A 26 -16.67 -14.27 23.28
C ASN A 26 -16.18 -13.07 24.12
N PHE A 27 -16.64 -11.85 23.83
CA PHE A 27 -16.29 -10.60 24.52
C PHE A 27 -14.78 -10.36 24.70
N VAL A 28 -13.99 -10.90 23.78
CA VAL A 28 -12.53 -10.81 23.82
C VAL A 28 -12.09 -9.42 23.39
N ASN A 29 -11.09 -8.85 24.06
CA ASN A 29 -10.50 -7.59 23.64
C ASN A 29 -9.48 -7.83 22.54
N MET A 30 -9.74 -7.28 21.35
CA MET A 30 -8.86 -7.36 20.19
C MET A 30 -8.37 -5.96 19.83
N THR A 31 -7.06 -5.79 19.72
CA THR A 31 -6.41 -4.55 19.30
C THR A 31 -5.57 -4.82 18.08
N ALA A 32 -5.61 -3.93 17.09
CA ALA A 32 -4.85 -4.03 15.85
C ALA A 32 -4.47 -2.63 15.35
N PHE A 33 -3.61 -2.59 14.34
CA PHE A 33 -3.25 -1.36 13.64
C PHE A 33 -3.95 -1.30 12.29
N ARG A 34 -4.42 -0.12 11.89
CA ARG A 34 -4.95 0.17 10.55
C ARG A 34 -4.07 1.22 9.91
N ILE A 35 -3.52 0.93 8.74
CA ILE A 35 -2.64 1.86 8.02
C ILE A 35 -3.40 2.68 6.97
N VAL A 36 -4.43 2.10 6.35
CA VAL A 36 -5.25 2.78 5.36
C VAL A 36 -6.36 3.54 6.07
N ASP A 37 -6.42 4.86 5.89
CA ASP A 37 -7.53 5.63 6.40
C ASP A 37 -8.74 5.57 5.46
N ILE A 38 -9.60 4.57 5.66
CA ILE A 38 -10.82 4.39 4.85
C ILE A 38 -11.83 5.51 5.05
N ASP A 39 -11.66 6.39 6.04
CA ASP A 39 -12.55 7.52 6.30
C ASP A 39 -12.21 8.74 5.44
N ASP A 40 -10.99 8.81 4.92
CA ASP A 40 -10.50 9.84 4.01
C ASP A 40 -11.27 9.82 2.67
N LEU A 41 -11.64 11.01 2.19
CA LEU A 41 -12.44 11.15 0.98
C LEU A 41 -11.68 10.73 -0.28
N HIS A 42 -10.39 11.03 -0.37
CA HIS A 42 -9.56 10.67 -1.52
C HIS A 42 -9.38 9.16 -1.58
N VAL A 43 -9.17 8.50 -0.43
CA VAL A 43 -9.10 7.04 -0.34
C VAL A 43 -10.41 6.40 -0.77
N LYS A 44 -11.56 6.89 -0.30
CA LYS A 44 -12.89 6.40 -0.72
C LYS A 44 -13.09 6.51 -2.23
N GLU A 45 -12.70 7.63 -2.83
CA GLU A 45 -12.81 7.84 -4.27
C GLU A 45 -11.88 6.93 -5.07
N LEU A 46 -10.65 6.73 -4.59
CA LEU A 46 -9.68 5.81 -5.17
C LEU A 46 -10.20 4.37 -5.15
N LEU A 47 -10.67 3.87 -4.01
CA LEU A 47 -11.23 2.53 -3.87
C LEU A 47 -12.44 2.32 -4.79
N ARG A 48 -13.32 3.34 -4.88
CA ARG A 48 -14.43 3.33 -5.84
C ARG A 48 -13.92 3.28 -7.28
N GLY A 49 -12.85 3.99 -7.61
CA GLY A 49 -12.20 3.93 -8.92
C GLY A 49 -11.68 2.54 -9.25
N ILE A 50 -10.89 1.94 -8.35
CA ILE A 50 -10.32 0.60 -8.50
C ILE A 50 -11.42 -0.46 -8.67
N SER A 51 -12.48 -0.38 -7.87
CA SER A 51 -13.60 -1.34 -7.94
C SER A 51 -14.30 -1.38 -9.32
N LYS A 52 -14.35 -0.24 -10.03
CA LYS A 52 -14.94 -0.16 -11.38
C LYS A 52 -14.10 -0.88 -12.44
N PHE A 53 -12.78 -0.97 -12.26
CA PHE A 53 -11.90 -1.63 -13.21
C PHE A 53 -11.85 -3.16 -13.03
N GLN A 54 -12.30 -3.66 -11.88
CA GLN A 54 -12.22 -5.08 -11.53
C GLN A 54 -13.46 -5.90 -11.92
N THR A 55 -14.53 -5.28 -12.42
CA THR A 55 -15.78 -5.95 -12.78
C THR A 55 -15.67 -6.90 -13.99
N ASN A 56 -14.51 -6.97 -14.65
CA ASN A 56 -14.26 -7.83 -15.82
C ASN A 56 -13.40 -9.07 -15.51
N THR A 57 -13.08 -9.32 -14.25
CA THR A 57 -12.28 -10.49 -13.84
C THR A 57 -13.16 -11.34 -12.92
N ASP A 58 -13.23 -12.67 -13.13
CA ASP A 58 -13.93 -13.65 -12.28
C ASP A 58 -13.40 -13.73 -10.82
N VAL A 59 -12.61 -12.75 -10.41
CA VAL A 59 -12.07 -12.57 -9.06
C VAL A 59 -13.11 -11.82 -8.24
N HIS A 60 -13.47 -12.37 -7.08
CA HIS A 60 -14.46 -11.81 -6.18
C HIS A 60 -14.34 -10.27 -6.09
N PRO A 61 -15.45 -9.53 -6.27
CA PRO A 61 -15.41 -8.08 -6.28
C PRO A 61 -14.77 -7.64 -4.98
N ILE A 62 -13.67 -6.87 -5.07
CA ILE A 62 -13.08 -6.26 -3.88
C ILE A 62 -14.21 -5.50 -3.22
N ASN A 63 -14.51 -5.88 -1.97
CA ASN A 63 -15.42 -5.10 -1.15
C ASN A 63 -14.88 -3.68 -1.14
N SER A 64 -15.61 -2.74 -1.74
CA SER A 64 -15.20 -1.33 -1.89
C SER A 64 -14.90 -0.62 -0.56
N SER A 65 -15.10 -1.30 0.56
CA SER A 65 -14.87 -0.84 1.92
C SER A 65 -13.43 -0.98 2.40
N PHE A 66 -12.59 -1.85 1.80
CA PHE A 66 -11.21 -2.04 2.25
C PHE A 66 -10.26 -2.47 1.12
N ILE A 67 -8.97 -2.27 1.35
CA ILE A 67 -7.87 -2.72 0.47
C ILE A 67 -6.78 -3.33 1.35
N LYS A 68 -6.14 -4.40 0.87
CA LYS A 68 -4.99 -4.98 1.58
C LYS A 68 -3.85 -3.97 1.67
N ALA A 69 -3.16 -3.93 2.81
CA ALA A 69 -2.03 -3.05 3.06
C ALA A 69 -0.94 -3.18 1.98
N GLU A 70 -0.64 -4.40 1.53
CA GLU A 70 0.32 -4.64 0.43
C GLU A 70 -0.07 -3.90 -0.86
N ALA A 71 -1.34 -3.96 -1.25
CA ALA A 71 -1.82 -3.29 -2.46
C ALA A 71 -1.86 -1.76 -2.29
N ALA A 72 -2.21 -1.26 -1.10
CA ALA A 72 -2.13 0.15 -0.77
C ALA A 72 -0.67 0.67 -0.86
N PHE A 73 0.28 -0.07 -0.27
CA PHE A 73 1.69 0.28 -0.35
C PHE A 73 2.23 0.28 -1.78
N MET A 74 1.79 -0.64 -2.64
CA MET A 74 2.17 -0.63 -4.05
C MET A 74 1.65 0.61 -4.78
N TYR A 75 0.40 1.02 -4.51
CA TYR A 75 -0.16 2.25 -5.06
C TYR A 75 0.67 3.47 -4.62
N ASP A 76 0.92 3.62 -3.32
CA ASP A 76 1.69 4.73 -2.77
C ASP A 76 3.14 4.73 -3.26
N SER A 77 3.76 3.56 -3.43
CA SER A 77 5.12 3.44 -3.97
C SER A 77 5.24 3.98 -5.39
N VAL A 78 4.26 3.67 -6.26
CA VAL A 78 4.21 4.21 -7.62
C VAL A 78 3.95 5.71 -7.60
N PHE A 79 3.08 6.19 -6.71
CA PHE A 79 2.80 7.60 -6.56
C PHE A 79 4.05 8.39 -6.14
N VAL A 80 4.71 7.97 -5.06
CA VAL A 80 5.95 8.59 -4.57
C VAL A 80 7.04 8.54 -5.65
N PHE A 81 7.20 7.42 -6.34
CA PHE A 81 8.16 7.29 -7.44
C PHE A 81 7.85 8.28 -8.58
N ALA A 82 6.58 8.40 -8.99
CA ALA A 82 6.17 9.30 -10.05
C ALA A 82 6.42 10.77 -9.70
N VAL A 83 6.09 11.18 -8.47
CA VAL A 83 6.35 12.55 -7.98
C VAL A 83 7.85 12.83 -7.90
N GLY A 84 8.63 11.91 -7.34
CA GLY A 84 10.10 12.03 -7.26
C GLY A 84 10.75 12.11 -8.66
N LEU A 85 10.31 11.27 -9.59
CA LEU A 85 10.81 11.26 -10.97
C LEU A 85 10.46 12.57 -11.71
N GLN A 86 9.22 13.04 -11.59
CA GLN A 86 8.79 14.30 -12.20
C GLN A 86 9.59 15.50 -11.66
N THR A 87 9.89 15.50 -10.36
CA THR A 87 10.67 16.56 -9.72
C THR A 87 12.13 16.53 -10.18
N LEU A 88 12.72 15.34 -10.31
CA LEU A 88 14.07 15.19 -10.87
C LEU A 88 14.15 15.71 -12.31
N ASP A 89 13.19 15.36 -13.16
CA ASP A 89 13.17 15.73 -14.59
C ASP A 89 13.10 17.26 -14.80
N GLN A 90 12.51 18.01 -13.87
CA GLN A 90 12.49 19.47 -13.89
C GLN A 90 13.88 20.10 -13.64
N SER A 91 14.78 19.38 -12.97
CA SER A 91 16.09 19.90 -12.53
C SER A 91 17.27 19.34 -13.33
N HIS A 92 17.17 18.10 -13.83
CA HIS A 92 18.24 17.39 -14.51
C HIS A 92 17.69 16.59 -15.69
N THR A 93 18.43 16.56 -16.80
CA THR A 93 18.08 15.67 -17.93
C THR A 93 18.33 14.22 -17.54
N LEU A 94 17.26 13.43 -17.51
CA LEU A 94 17.31 12.03 -17.13
C LEU A 94 17.76 11.17 -18.33
N LYS A 95 18.87 10.45 -18.17
CA LYS A 95 19.35 9.47 -19.15
C LYS A 95 19.35 8.11 -18.49
N ILE A 96 18.62 7.17 -19.08
CA ILE A 96 18.53 5.78 -18.61
C ILE A 96 19.56 4.96 -19.41
N PRO A 97 20.65 4.50 -18.78
CA PRO A 97 21.63 3.65 -19.45
C PRO A 97 21.14 2.20 -19.50
N ASN A 98 21.64 1.44 -20.47
CA ASN A 98 21.56 -0.02 -20.42
C ASN A 98 22.56 -0.52 -19.39
N VAL A 99 22.05 -1.03 -18.26
CA VAL A 99 22.86 -1.64 -17.21
C VAL A 99 22.89 -3.17 -17.37
N SER A 100 23.94 -3.81 -16.86
CA SER A 100 24.06 -5.27 -16.78
C SER A 100 24.46 -5.66 -15.36
N CYS A 101 23.90 -6.75 -14.85
CA CYS A 101 24.27 -7.30 -13.55
C CYS A 101 25.69 -7.90 -13.54
N ASP A 102 26.27 -8.22 -14.71
CA ASP A 102 27.63 -8.77 -14.83
C ASP A 102 28.71 -7.69 -14.71
N LYS A 103 28.32 -6.41 -14.79
CA LYS A 103 29.24 -5.26 -14.78
C LYS A 103 28.96 -4.39 -13.58
N GLU A 104 30.00 -3.98 -12.86
CA GLU A 104 29.91 -3.04 -11.74
C GLU A 104 29.77 -1.58 -12.21
N HIS A 105 28.80 -1.31 -13.08
CA HIS A 105 28.46 0.04 -13.53
C HIS A 105 27.09 0.44 -12.97
N SER A 106 27.10 1.38 -12.03
CA SER A 106 25.89 1.99 -11.50
C SER A 106 25.28 2.99 -12.48
N TRP A 107 24.00 3.30 -12.27
CA TRP A 107 23.36 4.42 -12.94
C TRP A 107 23.72 5.74 -12.25
N ASP A 108 24.41 6.64 -12.96
CA ASP A 108 24.84 7.94 -12.44
C ASP A 108 23.69 8.77 -11.86
N GLY A 109 22.50 8.69 -12.47
CA GLY A 109 21.30 9.41 -12.01
C GLY A 109 20.61 8.78 -10.79
N GLY A 110 21.03 7.60 -10.36
CA GLY A 110 20.38 6.84 -9.29
C GLY A 110 20.40 7.55 -7.93
N LEU A 111 21.52 8.18 -7.57
CA LEU A 111 21.63 8.93 -6.30
C LEU A 111 20.72 10.17 -6.28
N SER A 112 20.63 10.88 -7.41
CA SER A 112 19.70 12.01 -7.52
C SER A 112 18.27 11.54 -7.40
N LEU A 113 17.89 10.47 -8.09
CA LEU A 113 16.53 9.93 -8.04
C LEU A 113 16.12 9.54 -6.61
N ILE A 114 16.96 8.79 -5.88
CA ILE A 114 16.60 8.40 -4.51
C ILE A 114 16.48 9.60 -3.58
N ASN A 115 17.29 10.64 -3.77
CA ASN A 115 17.16 11.87 -3.00
C ASN A 115 15.84 12.60 -3.28
N TYR A 116 15.39 12.64 -4.54
CA TYR A 116 14.09 13.23 -4.88
C TYR A 116 12.91 12.38 -4.40
N ILE A 117 13.00 11.05 -4.45
CA ILE A 117 12.00 10.13 -3.89
C ILE A 117 11.86 10.34 -2.37
N ASN A 118 12.97 10.49 -1.66
CA ASN A 118 12.97 10.71 -0.20
C ASN A 118 12.50 12.11 0.22
N ALA A 119 12.34 13.03 -0.73
CA ALA A 119 11.91 14.40 -0.48
C ALA A 119 10.42 14.63 -0.78
N VAL A 120 9.72 13.60 -1.27
CA VAL A 120 8.24 13.58 -1.39
C VAL A 120 7.63 13.50 0.01
#